data_AF-A0A1M5NR91-F1
#
_entry.id   AF-A0A1M5NR91-F1
#
_cell.length_a   1.000
_cell.length_b   1.000
_cell.length_c   1.000
_cell.angle_alpha   90.00
_cell.angle_beta   90.00
_cell.angle_gamma   90.00
#
_symmetry.space_group_name_H-M   'P 1'
#
loop_
_entity.id
_entity.type
_entity.pdbx_description
1 polymer ?
#
loop_
_entity_poly.entity_id
_entity_poly.type
_entity_poly.pdbx_seq_one_letter_code
_entity_poly.pdbx_strand_id
1 'polypeptide(L)'
;MSADAGPLPDAITAPLTRYLDELEERSALNAACEAARQQRFDLATLFDWLQAFDADAERKQRAQVALRAALGLPLIPGPPCRATGR
;
A
#
# COMPACT_ATOMS: atom_id res chain seq x y z
N MET A 1 4.91 11.24 22.61
CA MET A 1 5.69 10.05 22.21
C MET A 1 5.66 10.00 20.69
N SER A 2 6.65 10.62 20.04
CA SER A 2 6.79 10.55 18.59
C SER A 2 7.39 9.19 18.28
N ALA A 3 6.60 8.29 17.70
CA ALA A 3 7.17 7.14 17.03
C ALA A 3 7.98 7.72 15.87
N ASP A 4 9.31 7.60 15.97
CA ASP A 4 10.20 7.85 14.84
C ASP A 4 9.89 6.75 13.82
N ALA A 5 8.86 7.00 13.02
CA ALA A 5 8.57 6.28 11.80
C ALA A 5 9.71 6.62 10.85
N GLY A 6 10.80 5.85 10.93
CA GLY A 6 11.90 5.95 9.98
C GLY A 6 11.38 5.89 8.53
N PRO A 7 12.16 6.37 7.56
CA PRO A 7 11.75 6.40 6.15
C PRO A 7 11.27 5.01 5.71
N LEU A 8 10.23 4.98 4.88
CA LEU A 8 9.72 3.73 4.33
C LEU A 8 10.87 2.97 3.66
N PRO A 9 11.01 1.67 3.93
CA PRO A 9 12.11 0.92 3.37
C PRO A 9 11.94 0.79 1.86
N ASP A 10 13.03 1.00 1.13
CA ASP A 10 13.06 0.95 -0.33
C ASP A 10 12.58 -0.40 -0.89
N ALA A 11 12.85 -1.47 -0.14
CA ALA A 11 12.39 -2.82 -0.43
C ALA A 11 10.85 -2.96 -0.51
N ILE A 12 10.09 -2.02 0.07
CA ILE A 12 8.62 -1.96 -0.02
C ILE A 12 8.19 -0.93 -1.07
N THR A 13 8.79 0.26 -1.08
CA THR A 13 8.36 1.37 -1.96
C THR A 13 8.74 1.15 -3.42
N ALA A 14 9.90 0.56 -3.73
CA ALA A 14 10.31 0.26 -5.10
C ALA A 14 9.33 -0.71 -5.81
N PRO A 15 8.98 -1.89 -5.24
CA PRO A 15 8.00 -2.77 -5.87
C PRO A 15 6.58 -2.19 -5.89
N LEU A 16 6.18 -1.40 -4.89
CA LEU A 16 4.89 -0.69 -4.93
C LEU A 16 4.83 0.34 -6.06
N THR A 17 5.90 1.12 -6.23
CA THR A 17 6.00 2.11 -7.30
C THR A 17 5.84 1.43 -8.65
N ARG A 18 6.55 0.31 -8.87
CA ARG A 18 6.43 -0.51 -10.09
C ARG A 18 5.01 -1.05 -10.30
N TYR A 19 4.34 -1.51 -9.25
CA TYR A 19 2.95 -1.96 -9.33
C TYR A 19 1.95 -0.82 -9.66
N LEU A 20 2.22 0.38 -9.16
CA LEU A 20 1.35 1.54 -9.37
C LEU A 20 1.54 2.16 -10.75
N ASP A 21 2.78 2.18 -11.25
CA ASP A 21 3.17 2.72 -12.56
C ASP A 21 2.86 1.72 -13.70
N GLU A 22 3.35 0.48 -13.60
CA GLU A 22 3.19 -0.53 -14.64
C GLU A 22 1.84 -1.25 -14.52
N LEU A 23 1.16 -1.48 -15.66
CA LEU A 23 -0.25 -1.89 -15.67
C LEU A 23 -0.53 -3.25 -15.01
N GLU A 24 0.42 -4.19 -14.93
CA GLU A 24 0.12 -5.57 -14.51
C GLU A 24 1.27 -6.36 -13.87
N GLU A 25 1.93 -5.84 -12.83
CA GLU A 25 2.87 -6.65 -12.03
C GLU A 25 2.33 -7.03 -10.66
N ARG A 26 1.40 -8.00 -10.62
CA ARG A 26 0.97 -8.67 -9.37
C ARG A 26 2.17 -9.24 -8.59
N SER A 27 3.23 -9.64 -9.29
CA SER A 27 4.49 -10.10 -8.69
C SER A 27 5.18 -9.01 -7.87
N ALA A 28 5.13 -7.75 -8.34
CA ALA A 28 5.68 -6.61 -7.61
C ALA A 28 4.88 -6.35 -6.32
N LEU A 29 3.54 -6.43 -6.37
CA LEU A 29 2.72 -6.32 -5.16
C LEU A 29 3.04 -7.43 -4.13
N ASN A 30 3.23 -8.67 -4.57
CA ASN A 30 3.63 -9.76 -3.68
C ASN A 30 5.01 -9.53 -3.06
N ALA A 31 5.98 -9.05 -3.84
CA ALA A 31 7.31 -8.71 -3.32
C ALA A 31 7.24 -7.61 -2.25
N ALA A 32 6.44 -6.57 -2.47
CA ALA A 32 6.21 -5.53 -1.47
C ALA A 32 5.58 -6.09 -0.18
N CYS A 33 4.57 -6.96 -0.32
CA CYS A 33 3.93 -7.63 0.81
C CYS A 33 4.90 -8.54 1.59
N GLU A 34 5.81 -9.24 0.90
CA GLU A 34 6.80 -10.09 1.54
C GLU A 34 7.84 -9.26 2.30
N ALA A 35 8.37 -8.20 1.69
CA ALA A 35 9.27 -7.24 2.35
C ALA A 35 8.60 -6.62 3.59
N ALA A 36 7.31 -6.26 3.47
CA ALA A 36 6.53 -5.75 4.59
C ALA A 36 6.39 -6.74 5.75
N ARG A 37 6.44 -8.05 5.51
CA ARG A 37 6.39 -9.05 6.59
C ARG A 37 7.72 -9.22 7.32
N GLN A 38 8.82 -8.89 6.65
CA GLN A 38 10.17 -9.10 7.17
C GLN A 38 10.75 -7.86 7.86
N GLN A 39 10.17 -6.68 7.61
CA GLN A 39 10.70 -5.40 8.07
C GLN A 39 9.73 -4.70 9.01
N ARG A 40 10.30 -3.89 9.90
CA ARG A 40 9.55 -3.05 10.83
C ARG A 40 9.50 -1.64 10.25
N PHE A 41 8.29 -1.15 9.96
CA PHE A 41 8.04 0.18 9.41
C PHE A 41 6.71 0.71 9.98
N ASP A 42 6.44 1.99 9.74
CA ASP A 42 5.18 2.60 10.12
C ASP A 42 4.13 2.44 9.03
N LEU A 43 3.05 1.75 9.39
CA LEU A 43 1.96 1.47 8.46
C LEU A 43 1.18 2.73 8.06
N ALA A 44 1.06 3.71 8.97
CA ALA A 44 0.37 4.95 8.67
C ALA A 44 1.17 5.76 7.64
N THR A 45 2.49 5.84 7.80
CA THR A 45 3.39 6.45 6.80
C THR A 45 3.30 5.74 5.45
N LEU A 46 3.21 4.41 5.43
CA LEU A 46 3.08 3.65 4.18
C LEU A 46 1.77 3.97 3.45
N PHE A 47 0.66 4.03 4.19
CA PHE A 47 -0.63 4.35 3.60
C PHE A 47 -0.75 5.81 3.21
N ASP A 48 -0.15 6.74 3.96
CA ASP A 48 -0.08 8.15 3.57
C ASP A 48 0.68 8.31 2.25
N TRP A 49 1.86 7.68 2.13
CA TRP A 49 2.64 7.65 0.89
C TRP A 49 1.85 7.05 -0.27
N LEU A 50 1.17 5.92 -0.05
CA LEU A 50 0.36 5.27 -1.08
C LEU A 50 -0.82 6.13 -1.53
N GLN A 51 -1.43 6.92 -0.63
CA GLN A 51 -2.51 7.83 -0.97
C GLN A 51 -2.00 9.05 -1.76
N ALA A 52 -0.83 9.57 -1.40
CA ALA A 52 -0.16 10.66 -2.10
C ALA A 52 0.35 10.27 -3.51
N PHE A 53 0.51 8.98 -3.78
CA PHE A 53 0.94 8.49 -5.08
C PHE A 53 -0.13 8.73 -6.17
N ASP A 54 0.30 9.29 -7.31
CA ASP A 54 -0.55 9.56 -8.47
C ASP A 54 -0.74 8.25 -9.27
N ALA A 55 -1.75 7.48 -8.89
CA ALA A 55 -2.13 6.24 -9.53
C ALA A 55 -3.64 6.01 -9.41
N ASP A 56 -4.15 5.06 -10.19
CA ASP A 56 -5.56 4.65 -10.18
C ASP A 56 -6.04 4.29 -8.76
N ALA A 57 -7.19 4.84 -8.37
CA ALA A 57 -7.78 4.61 -7.05
C ALA A 57 -8.02 3.11 -6.79
N GLU A 58 -8.39 2.35 -7.82
CA GLU A 58 -8.59 0.91 -7.72
C GLU A 58 -7.29 0.15 -7.44
N ARG A 59 -6.16 0.58 -8.04
CA ARG A 59 -4.84 -0.02 -7.76
C ARG A 59 -4.37 0.30 -6.34
N LYS A 60 -4.55 1.55 -5.90
CA LYS A 60 -4.25 1.94 -4.52
C LYS A 60 -5.06 1.12 -3.52
N GLN A 61 -6.35 0.92 -3.79
CA GLN A 61 -7.21 0.11 -2.94
C GLN A 61 -6.77 -1.37 -2.91
N ARG A 62 -6.44 -1.96 -4.07
CA ARG A 62 -5.92 -3.33 -4.15
C ARG A 62 -4.60 -3.49 -3.38
N ALA A 63 -3.68 -2.54 -3.53
CA ALA A 63 -2.43 -2.53 -2.79
C ALA A 63 -2.66 -2.46 -1.27
N GLN A 64 -3.56 -1.59 -0.80
CA GLN A 64 -3.91 -1.50 0.63
C GLN A 64 -4.51 -2.80 1.17
N VAL A 65 -5.44 -3.40 0.43
CA VAL A 65 -6.08 -4.67 0.79
C VAL A 65 -5.04 -5.78 0.90
N ALA A 66 -4.15 -5.90 -0.09
CA ALA A 66 -3.10 -6.90 -0.10
C ALA A 66 -2.08 -6.71 1.04
N LEU A 67 -1.63 -5.48 1.28
CA LEU A 67 -0.71 -5.15 2.37
C LEU A 67 -1.33 -5.44 3.74
N ARG A 68 -2.60 -5.05 3.96
CA ARG A 68 -3.32 -5.37 5.20
C ARG A 68 -3.44 -6.87 5.41
N ALA A 69 -3.82 -7.62 4.36
CA ALA A 69 -3.93 -9.06 4.42
C ALA A 69 -2.57 -9.73 4.72
N ALA A 70 -1.48 -9.27 4.10
CA ALA A 70 -0.13 -9.78 4.31
C ALA A 70 0.36 -9.58 5.76
N LEU A 71 -0.04 -8.48 6.39
CA LEU A 71 0.28 -8.15 7.78
C LEU A 71 -0.70 -8.74 8.80
N GLY A 72 -1.70 -9.51 8.35
CA GLY A 72 -2.73 -10.09 9.23
C GLY A 72 -3.65 -9.05 9.86
N LEU A 73 -3.74 -7.85 9.26
CA LEU A 73 -4.60 -6.78 9.76
C LEU A 73 -6.04 -6.98 9.28
N PRO A 74 -7.04 -6.60 10.09
CA PRO A 74 -8.42 -6.70 9.67
C PRO A 74 -8.65 -5.86 8.42
N LEU A 75 -9.30 -6.47 7.43
CA LEU A 75 -9.78 -5.75 6.25
C LEU A 75 -10.93 -4.84 6.71
N ILE A 76 -10.62 -3.58 6.94
CA ILE A 76 -11.68 -2.59 7.17
C ILE A 76 -12.24 -2.27 5.78
N PRO A 77 -13.51 -2.59 5.49
CA PRO A 77 -14.13 -2.11 4.26
C PRO A 77 -14.03 -0.59 4.27
N GLY A 78 -13.27 -0.03 3.32
CA GLY A 78 -13.24 1.40 3.12
C GLY A 78 -14.67 1.91 2.88
N PRO A 79 -14.99 3.16 3.26
CA PRO A 79 -16.28 3.74 2.91
C PRO A 79 -16.49 3.54 1.40
N PRO A 80 -17.71 3.12 0.97
CA PRO A 80 -17.95 2.90 -0.45
C PRO A 80 -17.54 4.16 -1.20
N CYS A 81 -16.65 4.01 -2.18
CA CYS A 81 -16.33 5.09 -3.10
C CYS A 81 -17.66 5.65 -3.59
N ARG A 82 -18.04 6.84 -3.11
CA ARG A 82 -19.24 7.52 -3.60
C ARG A 82 -18.95 7.82 -5.06
N ALA A 83 -19.44 6.97 -5.96
CA ALA A 83 -19.61 7.33 -7.35
C ALA A 83 -20.58 8.52 -7.35
N THR A 84 -20.05 9.73 -7.49
CA THR A 84 -20.86 10.89 -7.84
C THR A 84 -21.41 10.61 -9.24
N GLY A 85 -22.59 10.00 -9.28
CA GLY A 85 -23.38 9.89 -10.48
C GLY A 85 -23.65 11.30 -11.02
N ARG A 86 -23.33 11.49 -12.28
CA ARG A 86 -23.87 12.57 -13.09
C ARG A 86 -24.38 11.97 -14.39
#